data_AF-A0A1I7BSD7-F1
#
_entry.id   AF-A0A1I7BSD7-F1
#
_cell.length_a   1.000
_cell.length_b   1.000
_cell.length_c   1.000
_cell.angle_alpha   90.00
_cell.angle_beta   90.00
_cell.angle_gamma   90.00
#
_symmetry.space_group_name_H-M   'P 1'
#
loop_
_entity.id
_entity.type
_entity.pdbx_description
1 polymer ?
#
loop_
_entity_poly.entity_id
_entity_poly.type
_entity_poly.pdbx_seq_one_letter_code
_entity_poly.pdbx_strand_id
1 'polypeptide(L)'
;MVAKYDLNDDKVVVIIGSGAGGGTLGNELAQKGIDVVILEAGNRYEYADFINDEWDSFAQLSWGDPRTASGGWRVAKDFSGLPAWIVKAVGGTTTHWAGASLRLQDHEFKALTHYGKIEGANLLDWPLTLAELEPYYAKAEDKMGVTRTNGIEGLPGNNNFKILKAGADALGYKECHTGNMAINSAERDGRMGCQQTGFCFQGCKWGAKWSTLYTEIPKGEETGKLEVRPNSHVVKIEHDDSGKVTNVVYADKDGKLQSQKARIVCVAGNSIESPRLLLNSASSKFPDGLANSSGQVGKNYIRHTTGSVYAIFDKPVHMYRGTTMAGIVRDEAKHDPSRGFVGGYELETLSLGLPFMAAFLNPGGWGRGFTTALDHYDHMAGMWIVGEDMPQEQNAVKLHGEMKDKYGMPIPDVWFTDHANDDAMRNHAYKQGMAMYDAVGATRTFPTPPYPSTHNLGTNRMSEKASDGVVNKFGQTHDIKNLFVSDGSQFTTGGAENPTLTIVTLAIRQADHIAKEMAAKNI
;
A
#
# COMPACT_ATOMS: atom_id res chain seq x y z
N MET A 1 25.17 13.08 -13.49
CA MET A 1 25.63 13.28 -12.09
C MET A 1 24.38 13.44 -11.25
N VAL A 2 24.28 12.76 -10.10
CA VAL A 2 23.13 12.91 -9.18
C VAL A 2 23.04 14.36 -8.73
N ALA A 3 21.82 14.91 -8.66
CA ALA A 3 21.60 16.27 -8.22
C ALA A 3 22.01 16.46 -6.75
N LYS A 4 22.43 17.68 -6.39
CA LYS A 4 22.64 18.10 -5.01
C LYS A 4 22.07 19.49 -4.84
N TYR A 5 21.03 19.63 -4.03
CA TYR A 5 20.36 20.90 -3.79
C TYR A 5 20.75 21.50 -2.43
N ASP A 6 20.89 22.83 -2.39
CA ASP A 6 21.12 23.54 -1.13
C ASP A 6 19.85 23.53 -0.26
N LEU A 7 20.03 23.53 1.06
CA LEU A 7 18.92 23.58 2.02
C LEU A 7 18.06 24.84 1.85
N ASN A 8 18.61 25.92 1.31
CA ASN A 8 17.91 27.18 1.04
C ASN A 8 17.34 27.29 -0.37
N ASP A 9 17.47 26.27 -1.23
CA ASP A 9 16.86 26.29 -2.56
C ASP A 9 15.34 26.15 -2.42
N ASP A 10 14.62 27.25 -2.66
CA ASP A 10 13.17 27.33 -2.55
C ASP A 10 12.45 27.03 -3.87
N LYS A 11 13.18 26.61 -4.91
CA LYS A 11 12.61 26.27 -6.22
C LYS A 11 12.25 24.80 -6.36
N VAL A 12 12.81 23.94 -5.50
CA VAL A 12 12.63 22.49 -5.56
C VAL A 12 11.23 22.06 -5.13
N VAL A 13 10.79 20.92 -5.66
CA VAL A 13 9.67 20.15 -5.11
C VAL A 13 10.24 19.19 -4.07
N VAL A 14 9.76 19.27 -2.83
CA VAL A 14 10.13 18.34 -1.77
C VAL A 14 9.08 17.25 -1.64
N ILE A 15 9.48 16.00 -1.78
CA ILE A 15 8.64 14.82 -1.60
C ILE A 15 9.07 14.12 -0.31
N ILE A 16 8.09 13.78 0.54
CA ILE A 16 8.32 13.19 1.85
C ILE A 16 7.94 11.72 1.80
N GLY A 17 8.94 10.84 1.70
CA GLY A 17 8.77 9.40 1.51
C GLY A 17 9.03 8.97 0.06
N SER A 18 9.73 7.86 -0.09
CA SER A 18 10.21 7.35 -1.39
C SER A 18 9.45 6.11 -1.90
N GLY A 19 8.30 5.81 -1.29
CA GLY A 19 7.44 4.66 -1.61
C GLY A 19 6.84 4.69 -3.01
N ALA A 20 5.83 3.83 -3.25
CA ALA A 20 5.16 3.68 -4.55
C ALA A 20 4.77 5.02 -5.18
N GLY A 21 4.15 5.90 -4.41
CA GLY A 21 3.72 7.20 -4.90
C GLY A 21 4.83 8.24 -4.96
N GLY A 22 5.60 8.42 -3.87
CA GLY A 22 6.65 9.44 -3.80
C GLY A 22 7.83 9.19 -4.74
N GLY A 23 8.30 7.95 -4.86
CA GLY A 23 9.37 7.59 -5.80
C GLY A 23 8.94 7.73 -7.26
N THR A 24 7.70 7.33 -7.59
CA THR A 24 7.13 7.53 -8.93
C THR A 24 6.97 9.01 -9.24
N LEU A 25 6.38 9.79 -8.33
CA LEU A 25 6.18 11.22 -8.50
C LEU A 25 7.51 11.94 -8.73
N GLY A 26 8.53 11.60 -7.93
CA GLY A 26 9.85 12.19 -8.06
C GLY A 26 10.51 11.89 -9.39
N ASN A 27 10.41 10.64 -9.88
CA ASN A 27 10.88 10.30 -11.22
C ASN A 27 10.12 11.09 -12.29
N GLU A 28 8.79 11.07 -12.28
CA GLU A 28 7.95 11.76 -13.28
C GLU A 28 8.21 13.27 -13.35
N LEU A 29 8.38 13.94 -12.21
CA LEU A 29 8.74 15.36 -12.16
C LEU A 29 10.16 15.61 -12.68
N ALA A 30 11.12 14.78 -12.30
CA ALA A 30 12.50 14.89 -12.77
C ALA A 30 12.63 14.69 -14.29
N GLN A 31 11.89 13.73 -14.87
CA GLN A 31 11.80 13.54 -16.33
C GLN A 31 11.22 14.78 -17.05
N LYS A 32 10.44 15.61 -16.36
CA LYS A 32 9.91 16.89 -16.87
C LYS A 32 10.85 18.08 -16.62
N GLY A 33 12.05 17.83 -16.11
CA GLY A 33 13.06 18.86 -15.85
C GLY A 33 12.87 19.64 -14.54
N ILE A 34 11.96 19.19 -13.67
CA ILE A 34 11.68 19.84 -12.38
C ILE A 34 12.70 19.33 -11.36
N ASP A 35 13.26 20.27 -10.59
CA ASP A 35 14.21 19.97 -9.52
C ASP A 35 13.49 19.38 -8.29
N VAL A 36 13.87 18.17 -7.87
CA VAL A 36 13.17 17.38 -6.84
C VAL A 36 14.15 16.90 -5.76
N VAL A 37 13.72 17.03 -4.50
CA VAL A 37 14.35 16.41 -3.33
C VAL A 37 13.37 15.41 -2.71
N ILE A 38 13.74 14.13 -2.62
CA ILE A 38 13.02 13.13 -1.83
C ILE A 38 13.70 12.98 -0.47
N LEU A 39 12.95 13.19 0.61
CA LEU A 39 13.39 12.90 1.98
C LEU A 39 12.83 11.53 2.41
N GLU A 40 13.71 10.58 2.70
CA GLU A 40 13.33 9.22 3.11
C GLU A 40 13.81 8.94 4.53
N ALA A 41 12.91 8.51 5.41
CA ALA A 41 13.23 8.25 6.81
C ALA A 41 14.14 7.03 7.02
N GLY A 42 14.11 6.07 6.10
CA GLY A 42 14.90 4.85 6.14
C GLY A 42 16.20 4.90 5.33
N ASN A 43 16.95 3.80 5.41
CA ASN A 43 18.20 3.62 4.66
C ASN A 43 17.94 3.18 3.20
N ARG A 44 18.96 3.25 2.35
CA ARG A 44 18.93 2.66 0.99
C ARG A 44 19.56 1.27 1.04
N TYR A 45 18.79 0.25 0.69
CA TYR A 45 19.24 -1.13 0.53
C TYR A 45 19.06 -1.52 -0.92
N GLU A 46 20.08 -2.09 -1.56
CA GLU A 46 20.01 -2.56 -2.94
C GLU A 46 19.84 -4.09 -2.98
N TYR A 47 19.69 -4.67 -4.17
CA TYR A 47 19.36 -6.09 -4.33
C TYR A 47 20.31 -7.05 -3.59
N ALA A 48 21.59 -6.69 -3.52
CA ALA A 48 22.63 -7.47 -2.85
C ALA A 48 22.48 -7.46 -1.32
N ASP A 49 21.86 -6.42 -0.76
CA ASP A 49 21.72 -6.22 0.69
C ASP A 49 20.53 -6.97 1.28
N PHE A 50 19.52 -7.32 0.47
CA PHE A 50 18.34 -8.03 0.95
C PHE A 50 18.71 -9.34 1.62
N ILE A 51 17.97 -9.72 2.66
CA ILE A 51 18.19 -10.96 3.41
C ILE A 51 17.07 -11.93 3.06
N ASN A 52 17.38 -13.16 2.65
CA ASN A 52 16.37 -14.20 2.36
C ASN A 52 16.16 -15.08 3.61
N ASP A 53 15.85 -14.40 4.70
CA ASP A 53 15.36 -14.93 5.97
C ASP A 53 14.25 -13.98 6.43
N GLU A 54 13.11 -14.51 6.87
CA GLU A 54 11.92 -13.71 7.08
C GLU A 54 12.06 -12.75 8.27
N TRP A 55 12.65 -13.18 9.37
CA TRP A 55 12.77 -12.36 10.57
C TRP A 55 13.90 -11.35 10.46
N ASP A 56 15.03 -11.74 9.89
CA ASP A 56 16.15 -10.81 9.65
C ASP A 56 15.76 -9.74 8.62
N SER A 57 15.05 -10.11 7.56
CA SER A 57 14.52 -9.14 6.58
C SER A 57 13.45 -8.24 7.19
N PHE A 58 12.58 -8.78 8.05
CA PHE A 58 11.62 -7.98 8.79
C PHE A 58 12.33 -6.89 9.61
N ALA A 59 13.38 -7.24 10.36
CA ALA A 59 14.17 -6.29 11.14
C ALA A 59 14.93 -5.28 10.26
N GLN A 60 15.39 -5.70 9.08
CA GLN A 60 16.12 -4.85 8.13
C GLN A 60 15.23 -3.78 7.49
N LEU A 61 14.03 -4.16 7.03
CA LEU A 61 13.20 -3.34 6.15
C LEU A 61 12.02 -2.67 6.86
N SER A 62 11.43 -3.33 7.86
CA SER A 62 10.14 -2.90 8.41
C SER A 62 10.25 -1.61 9.20
N TRP A 63 9.18 -0.83 9.22
CA TRP A 63 9.07 0.35 10.08
C TRP A 63 8.84 -0.09 11.52
N GLY A 64 9.91 -0.10 12.32
CA GLY A 64 9.89 -0.49 13.73
C GLY A 64 9.76 0.66 14.75
N ASP A 65 9.63 1.91 14.30
CA ASP A 65 9.42 3.01 15.27
C ASP A 65 8.08 2.83 16.01
N PRO A 66 7.96 3.28 17.27
CA PRO A 66 6.79 3.01 18.10
C PRO A 66 5.48 3.51 17.49
N ARG A 67 4.46 2.64 17.56
CA ARG A 67 3.06 2.91 17.20
C ARG A 67 2.15 2.13 18.13
N THR A 68 0.88 2.52 18.20
CA THR A 68 -0.14 1.73 18.88
C THR A 68 -1.28 1.34 17.95
N ALA A 69 -1.87 0.18 18.21
CA ALA A 69 -3.10 -0.30 17.58
C ALA A 69 -4.19 -0.40 18.65
N SER A 70 -5.35 0.16 18.35
CA SER A 70 -6.49 0.27 19.26
C SER A 70 -7.78 -0.03 18.50
N GLY A 71 -8.89 -0.29 19.20
CA GLY A 71 -10.19 -0.58 18.57
C GLY A 71 -10.67 -2.02 18.71
N GLY A 72 -11.71 -2.36 17.94
CA GLY A 72 -12.43 -3.63 18.03
C GLY A 72 -11.81 -4.78 17.24
N TRP A 73 -10.84 -4.49 16.37
CA TRP A 73 -10.15 -5.49 15.56
C TRP A 73 -9.12 -6.33 16.34
N ARG A 74 -8.88 -7.55 15.84
CA ARG A 74 -7.95 -8.51 16.45
C ARG A 74 -6.49 -8.04 16.49
N VAL A 75 -6.07 -7.19 15.55
CA VAL A 75 -4.70 -6.64 15.50
C VAL A 75 -4.35 -5.84 16.75
N ALA A 76 -5.30 -5.08 17.32
CA ALA A 76 -5.08 -4.35 18.58
C ALA A 76 -4.73 -5.28 19.77
N LYS A 77 -5.17 -6.53 19.72
CA LYS A 77 -4.86 -7.53 20.75
C LYS A 77 -3.55 -8.25 20.46
N ASP A 78 -3.39 -8.76 19.24
CA ASP A 78 -2.31 -9.69 18.90
C ASP A 78 -1.01 -8.97 18.52
N PHE A 79 -1.11 -7.73 18.00
CA PHE A 79 -0.01 -6.93 17.48
C PHE A 79 -0.17 -5.45 17.86
N SER A 80 -0.41 -5.15 19.14
CA SER A 80 -0.71 -3.81 19.62
C SER A 80 0.36 -2.74 19.30
N GLY A 81 1.61 -3.15 19.08
CA GLY A 81 2.72 -2.27 18.67
C GLY A 81 3.02 -2.26 17.16
N LEU A 82 2.30 -3.04 16.36
CA LEU A 82 2.54 -3.21 14.93
C LEU A 82 1.20 -3.24 14.16
N PRO A 83 0.46 -2.11 14.10
CA PRO A 83 -0.85 -2.04 13.44
C PRO A 83 -0.81 -2.37 11.94
N ALA A 84 0.33 -2.19 11.29
CA ALA A 84 0.55 -2.43 9.88
C ALA A 84 1.97 -2.94 9.63
N TRP A 85 2.14 -3.77 8.61
CA TRP A 85 3.46 -4.15 8.12
C TRP A 85 3.83 -3.26 6.93
N ILE A 86 4.72 -2.31 7.17
CA ILE A 86 5.20 -1.36 6.16
C ILE A 86 6.72 -1.22 6.26
N VAL A 87 7.35 -0.58 5.27
CA VAL A 87 8.81 -0.46 5.19
C VAL A 87 9.29 0.96 5.48
N LYS A 88 10.43 1.04 6.17
CA LYS A 88 11.21 2.26 6.40
C LYS A 88 12.56 2.13 5.68
N ALA A 89 12.54 2.32 4.36
CA ALA A 89 13.71 2.26 3.49
C ALA A 89 13.41 2.99 2.17
N VAL A 90 14.46 3.32 1.40
CA VAL A 90 14.29 3.81 0.03
C VAL A 90 13.48 2.81 -0.79
N GLY A 91 12.42 3.30 -1.44
CA GLY A 91 11.45 2.49 -2.15
C GLY A 91 10.19 2.13 -1.36
N GLY A 92 10.21 2.34 -0.03
CA GLY A 92 9.11 2.03 0.88
C GLY A 92 8.59 0.60 0.73
N THR A 93 7.29 0.43 0.94
CA THR A 93 6.60 -0.89 0.92
C THR A 93 6.73 -1.61 -0.45
N THR A 94 7.14 -0.92 -1.52
CA THR A 94 7.42 -1.58 -2.82
C THR A 94 8.65 -2.49 -2.79
N THR A 95 9.48 -2.41 -1.76
CA THR A 95 10.60 -3.33 -1.57
C THR A 95 10.12 -4.74 -1.18
N HIS A 96 9.06 -4.84 -0.36
CA HIS A 96 8.58 -6.09 0.23
C HIS A 96 7.12 -6.48 -0.14
N TRP A 97 6.41 -5.71 -0.95
CA TRP A 97 5.10 -6.13 -1.50
C TRP A 97 5.19 -7.35 -2.44
N ALA A 98 4.05 -7.92 -2.84
CA ALA A 98 3.96 -9.10 -3.70
C ALA A 98 4.08 -8.81 -5.20
N GLY A 99 3.79 -7.59 -5.63
CA GLY A 99 3.72 -7.21 -7.04
C GLY A 99 2.32 -7.24 -7.67
N ALA A 100 1.27 -7.64 -6.95
CA ALA A 100 -0.10 -7.61 -7.48
C ALA A 100 -0.52 -6.19 -7.89
N SER A 101 -1.01 -6.06 -9.12
CA SER A 101 -1.21 -4.80 -9.85
C SER A 101 -2.49 -4.88 -10.66
N LEU A 102 -3.61 -4.68 -9.98
CA LEU A 102 -4.96 -4.79 -10.53
C LEU A 102 -5.60 -3.40 -10.60
N ARG A 103 -6.50 -3.20 -11.57
CA ARG A 103 -7.21 -1.93 -11.76
C ARG A 103 -8.53 -1.96 -11.01
N LEU A 104 -8.83 -0.88 -10.30
CA LEU A 104 -10.19 -0.61 -9.79
C LEU A 104 -11.20 -0.69 -10.93
N GLN A 105 -12.38 -1.22 -10.62
CA GLN A 105 -13.53 -1.34 -11.51
C GLN A 105 -14.35 -0.05 -11.52
N ASP A 106 -15.10 0.17 -12.61
CA ASP A 106 -15.86 1.42 -12.81
C ASP A 106 -16.83 1.72 -11.65
N HIS A 107 -17.50 0.69 -11.15
CA HIS A 107 -18.47 0.82 -10.07
C HIS A 107 -17.84 1.22 -8.71
N GLU A 108 -16.56 0.92 -8.49
CA GLU A 108 -15.85 1.24 -7.24
C GLU A 108 -15.46 2.73 -7.18
N PHE A 109 -15.30 3.40 -8.33
CA PHE A 109 -15.18 4.87 -8.39
C PHE A 109 -16.48 5.57 -7.98
N LYS A 110 -17.60 4.85 -7.99
CA LYS A 110 -18.95 5.33 -7.69
C LYS A 110 -19.58 4.54 -6.55
N ALA A 111 -18.78 4.22 -5.54
CA ALA A 111 -19.16 3.39 -4.40
C ALA A 111 -20.43 3.87 -3.67
N LEU A 112 -20.55 5.17 -3.35
CA LEU A 112 -21.77 5.69 -2.71
C LEU A 112 -22.98 5.59 -3.65
N THR A 113 -22.79 5.87 -4.94
CA THR A 113 -23.86 5.77 -5.94
C THR A 113 -24.33 4.33 -6.15
N HIS A 114 -23.42 3.35 -6.20
CA HIS A 114 -23.78 1.94 -6.45
C HIS A 114 -24.19 1.18 -5.20
N TYR A 115 -23.51 1.40 -4.06
CA TYR A 115 -23.79 0.67 -2.82
C TYR A 115 -24.91 1.33 -2.01
N GLY A 116 -25.16 2.62 -2.25
CA GLY A 116 -26.08 3.42 -1.48
C GLY A 116 -25.52 3.82 -0.12
N LYS A 117 -26.37 4.45 0.70
CA LYS A 117 -26.02 4.77 2.09
C LYS A 117 -26.10 3.51 2.94
N ILE A 118 -24.97 3.10 3.50
CA ILE A 118 -24.88 1.99 4.45
C ILE A 118 -24.73 2.58 5.84
N GLU A 119 -25.58 2.16 6.78
CA GLU A 119 -25.51 2.59 8.17
C GLU A 119 -24.15 2.24 8.77
N GLY A 120 -23.49 3.20 9.42
CA GLY A 120 -22.14 3.00 9.99
C GLY A 120 -20.99 3.26 9.01
N ALA A 121 -21.25 3.27 7.70
CA ALA A 121 -20.24 3.61 6.69
C ALA A 121 -20.26 5.10 6.31
N ASN A 122 -19.09 5.64 6.01
CA ASN A 122 -18.86 7.00 5.54
C ASN A 122 -18.45 7.01 4.06
N LEU A 123 -19.24 6.34 3.23
CA LEU A 123 -19.00 6.18 1.79
C LEU A 123 -19.07 7.51 1.04
N LEU A 124 -18.20 7.64 0.03
CA LEU A 124 -18.19 8.72 -0.94
C LEU A 124 -17.91 8.14 -2.33
N ASP A 125 -18.35 8.86 -3.35
CA ASP A 125 -17.87 8.63 -4.71
C ASP A 125 -16.51 9.30 -4.89
N TRP A 126 -15.62 8.65 -5.63
CA TRP A 126 -14.38 9.29 -6.04
C TRP A 126 -14.69 10.51 -6.91
N PRO A 127 -13.92 11.62 -6.76
CA PRO A 127 -14.00 12.77 -7.66
C PRO A 127 -13.25 12.51 -8.98
N LEU A 128 -13.22 11.24 -9.39
CA LEU A 128 -12.54 10.68 -10.55
C LEU A 128 -13.43 9.58 -11.15
N THR A 129 -13.13 9.20 -12.38
CA THR A 129 -13.76 8.08 -13.09
C THR A 129 -12.69 7.15 -13.63
N LEU A 130 -13.05 5.89 -13.89
CA LEU A 130 -12.15 4.95 -14.54
C LEU A 130 -11.70 5.47 -15.92
N ALA A 131 -12.61 6.06 -16.69
CA ALA A 131 -12.30 6.65 -17.99
C ALA A 131 -11.26 7.78 -17.93
N GLU A 132 -11.28 8.63 -16.89
CA GLU A 132 -10.25 9.66 -16.67
C GLU A 132 -8.88 9.07 -16.30
N LEU A 133 -8.86 7.92 -15.61
CA LEU A 133 -7.63 7.25 -15.18
C LEU A 133 -7.09 6.25 -16.19
N GLU A 134 -7.91 5.79 -17.14
CA GLU A 134 -7.55 4.77 -18.14
C GLU A 134 -6.20 5.04 -18.83
N PRO A 135 -5.90 6.25 -19.34
CA PRO A 135 -4.61 6.53 -19.97
C PRO A 135 -3.43 6.45 -18.99
N TYR A 136 -3.67 6.73 -17.70
CA TYR A 136 -2.65 6.70 -16.66
C TYR A 136 -2.43 5.28 -16.13
N TYR A 137 -3.48 4.47 -16.05
CA TYR A 137 -3.34 3.03 -15.78
C TYR A 137 -2.51 2.35 -16.86
N ALA A 138 -2.79 2.62 -18.13
CA ALA A 138 -2.00 2.06 -19.24
C ALA A 138 -0.50 2.45 -19.13
N LYS A 139 -0.22 3.73 -18.81
CA LYS A 139 1.16 4.20 -18.55
C LYS A 139 1.79 3.49 -17.34
N ALA A 140 1.06 3.34 -16.25
CA ALA A 140 1.55 2.70 -15.03
C ALA A 140 1.86 1.22 -15.28
N GLU A 141 0.97 0.49 -15.95
CA GLU A 141 1.16 -0.93 -16.28
C GLU A 141 2.37 -1.17 -17.16
N ASP A 142 2.54 -0.36 -18.21
CA ASP A 142 3.72 -0.45 -19.07
C ASP A 142 4.98 -0.09 -18.27
N LYS A 143 5.00 1.02 -17.55
CA LYS A 143 6.15 1.41 -16.72
C LYS A 143 6.55 0.32 -15.71
N MET A 144 5.57 -0.26 -15.01
CA MET A 144 5.79 -1.26 -13.98
C MET A 144 6.07 -2.67 -14.53
N GLY A 145 5.78 -2.92 -15.81
CA GLY A 145 5.92 -4.23 -16.43
C GLY A 145 4.87 -5.22 -15.93
N VAL A 146 3.61 -4.77 -15.85
CA VAL A 146 2.51 -5.60 -15.36
C VAL A 146 2.22 -6.72 -16.36
N THR A 147 2.42 -7.95 -15.91
CA THR A 147 2.13 -9.16 -16.71
C THR A 147 0.66 -9.22 -17.15
N ARG A 148 0.40 -9.82 -18.32
CA ARG A 148 -0.89 -9.87 -19.04
C ARG A 148 -1.40 -8.53 -19.59
N THR A 149 -0.57 -7.49 -19.55
CA THR A 149 -0.81 -6.20 -20.21
C THR A 149 0.29 -5.96 -21.24
N ASN A 150 0.06 -5.11 -22.24
CA ASN A 150 1.11 -4.70 -23.19
C ASN A 150 1.89 -5.86 -23.86
N GLY A 151 1.22 -7.00 -24.09
CA GLY A 151 1.85 -8.19 -24.67
C GLY A 151 2.82 -8.94 -23.73
N ILE A 152 2.89 -8.58 -22.45
CA ILE A 152 3.73 -9.23 -21.45
C ILE A 152 3.05 -10.51 -20.98
N GLU A 153 3.73 -11.65 -21.06
CA GLU A 153 3.18 -12.93 -20.61
C GLU A 153 2.98 -12.98 -19.09
N GLY A 154 2.03 -13.80 -18.65
CA GLY A 154 1.83 -14.13 -17.23
C GLY A 154 3.06 -14.79 -16.60
N LEU A 155 3.17 -14.76 -15.27
CA LEU A 155 4.20 -15.52 -14.58
C LEU A 155 3.93 -17.03 -14.70
N PRO A 156 4.97 -17.88 -14.63
CA PRO A 156 4.77 -19.32 -14.55
C PRO A 156 4.06 -19.69 -13.25
N GLY A 157 3.03 -20.52 -13.34
CA GLY A 157 2.29 -21.02 -12.18
C GLY A 157 3.11 -21.99 -11.33
N ASN A 158 3.16 -21.76 -10.02
CA ASN A 158 3.75 -22.68 -9.07
C ASN A 158 2.74 -23.74 -8.60
N ASN A 159 3.16 -24.60 -7.67
CA ASN A 159 2.29 -25.65 -7.15
C ASN A 159 1.07 -25.09 -6.39
N ASN A 160 1.24 -23.99 -5.63
CA ASN A 160 0.12 -23.34 -4.94
C ASN A 160 -0.95 -22.88 -5.96
N PHE A 161 -0.52 -22.23 -7.04
CA PHE A 161 -1.42 -21.83 -8.12
C PHE A 161 -2.10 -23.04 -8.79
N LYS A 162 -1.40 -24.15 -9.01
CA LYS A 162 -2.04 -25.35 -9.62
C LYS A 162 -3.19 -25.89 -8.77
N ILE A 163 -3.03 -25.88 -7.44
CA ILE A 163 -4.10 -26.24 -6.50
C ILE A 163 -5.24 -25.22 -6.59
N LEU A 164 -4.94 -23.92 -6.50
CA LEU A 164 -5.92 -22.85 -6.62
C LEU A 164 -6.73 -22.97 -7.92
N LYS A 165 -6.05 -23.14 -9.06
CA LYS A 165 -6.65 -23.24 -10.40
C LYS A 165 -7.55 -24.47 -10.52
N ALA A 166 -7.12 -25.62 -10.02
CA ALA A 166 -7.93 -26.83 -10.03
C ALA A 166 -9.20 -26.67 -9.19
N GLY A 167 -9.10 -26.03 -8.01
CA GLY A 167 -10.25 -25.70 -7.18
C GLY A 167 -11.21 -24.72 -7.85
N ALA A 168 -10.64 -23.69 -8.48
CA ALA A 168 -11.40 -22.70 -9.23
C ALA A 168 -12.20 -23.33 -10.38
N ASP A 169 -11.55 -24.20 -11.15
CA ASP A 169 -12.17 -24.92 -12.27
C ASP A 169 -13.27 -25.86 -11.81
N ALA A 170 -13.05 -26.57 -10.69
CA ALA A 170 -14.05 -27.49 -10.12
C ALA A 170 -15.32 -26.77 -9.66
N LEU A 171 -15.19 -25.53 -9.15
CA LEU A 171 -16.32 -24.68 -8.76
C LEU A 171 -16.87 -23.83 -9.91
N GLY A 172 -16.23 -23.86 -11.07
CA GLY A 172 -16.70 -23.19 -12.28
C GLY A 172 -16.29 -21.72 -12.42
N TYR A 173 -15.39 -21.20 -11.58
CA TYR A 173 -14.81 -19.87 -11.74
C TYR A 173 -14.11 -19.72 -13.10
N LYS A 174 -14.17 -18.51 -13.67
CA LYS A 174 -13.72 -18.21 -15.04
C LYS A 174 -12.48 -17.33 -15.07
N GLU A 175 -12.35 -16.41 -14.12
CA GLU A 175 -11.26 -15.44 -14.05
C GLU A 175 -10.19 -15.91 -13.06
N CYS A 176 -9.43 -16.95 -13.44
CA CYS A 176 -8.33 -17.49 -12.63
C CYS A 176 -7.00 -17.55 -13.41
N HIS A 177 -5.98 -16.79 -12.98
CA HIS A 177 -4.69 -16.68 -13.69
C HIS A 177 -3.48 -16.27 -12.83
N THR A 178 -2.27 -16.44 -13.36
CA THR A 178 -0.96 -16.12 -12.75
C THR A 178 -0.39 -14.76 -13.18
N GLY A 179 -1.23 -13.74 -13.31
CA GLY A 179 -0.87 -12.48 -14.00
C GLY A 179 -1.41 -11.25 -13.31
N ASN A 180 -1.27 -10.08 -13.95
CA ASN A 180 -1.44 -8.77 -13.32
C ASN A 180 -0.47 -8.56 -12.16
N MET A 181 0.76 -9.03 -12.36
CA MET A 181 1.89 -8.87 -11.45
C MET A 181 2.91 -7.93 -12.07
N ALA A 182 3.36 -6.91 -11.36
CA ALA A 182 4.51 -6.07 -11.68
C ALA A 182 5.82 -6.82 -11.35
N ILE A 183 6.01 -7.95 -12.02
CA ILE A 183 7.17 -8.83 -11.93
C ILE A 183 7.50 -9.29 -13.34
N ASN A 184 8.75 -9.11 -13.75
CA ASN A 184 9.24 -9.54 -15.05
C ASN A 184 9.08 -11.06 -15.24
N SER A 185 8.23 -11.49 -16.17
CA SER A 185 8.13 -12.90 -16.60
C SER A 185 9.27 -13.32 -17.54
N ALA A 186 9.84 -12.35 -18.26
CA ALA A 186 11.05 -12.46 -19.07
C ALA A 186 11.93 -11.21 -18.85
N GLU A 187 13.15 -11.19 -19.41
CA GLU A 187 14.00 -9.99 -19.34
C GLU A 187 13.29 -8.77 -19.94
N ARG A 188 13.27 -7.67 -19.20
CA ARG A 188 12.60 -6.43 -19.61
C ARG A 188 13.17 -5.24 -18.85
N ASP A 189 13.31 -4.11 -19.54
CA ASP A 189 13.74 -2.83 -18.93
C ASP A 189 15.09 -2.96 -18.21
N GLY A 190 16.03 -3.68 -18.84
CA GLY A 190 17.36 -3.94 -18.27
C GLY A 190 17.38 -4.84 -17.03
N ARG A 191 16.24 -5.46 -16.66
CA ARG A 191 16.08 -6.32 -15.49
C ARG A 191 15.77 -7.75 -15.91
N MET A 192 16.32 -8.71 -15.19
CA MET A 192 16.10 -10.14 -15.44
C MET A 192 14.66 -10.59 -15.17
N GLY A 193 14.30 -11.76 -15.71
CA GLY A 193 13.05 -12.44 -15.36
C GLY A 193 13.06 -13.05 -13.96
N CYS A 194 11.86 -13.27 -13.39
CA CYS A 194 11.67 -13.85 -12.07
C CYS A 194 12.31 -15.24 -11.94
N GLN A 195 13.11 -15.43 -10.88
CA GLN A 195 13.75 -16.72 -10.56
C GLN A 195 12.92 -17.61 -9.62
N GLN A 196 11.67 -17.24 -9.33
CA GLN A 196 10.70 -18.08 -8.61
C GLN A 196 11.20 -18.55 -7.22
N THR A 197 11.93 -17.68 -6.49
CA THR A 197 12.61 -18.07 -5.24
C THR A 197 11.78 -18.03 -3.96
N GLY A 198 10.54 -17.51 -3.98
CA GLY A 198 9.66 -17.52 -2.80
C GLY A 198 9.85 -16.37 -1.80
N PHE A 199 10.84 -15.49 -1.99
CA PHE A 199 11.19 -14.40 -1.06
C PHE A 199 10.69 -13.03 -1.51
N CYS A 200 9.50 -12.94 -2.11
CA CYS A 200 8.94 -11.68 -2.60
C CYS A 200 8.79 -10.64 -1.49
N PHE A 201 8.50 -11.10 -0.27
CA PHE A 201 8.27 -10.27 0.91
C PHE A 201 9.52 -9.90 1.70
N GLN A 202 10.71 -10.27 1.21
CA GLN A 202 11.97 -10.00 1.90
C GLN A 202 12.93 -9.12 1.07
N GLY A 203 12.39 -8.51 0.01
CA GLY A 203 13.18 -7.83 -1.01
C GLY A 203 13.59 -8.78 -2.14
N CYS A 204 13.38 -8.34 -3.39
CA CYS A 204 13.72 -9.15 -4.56
C CYS A 204 15.21 -9.02 -4.87
N LYS A 205 16.00 -10.05 -4.50
CA LYS A 205 17.45 -10.13 -4.80
C LYS A 205 17.78 -10.12 -6.29
N TRP A 206 16.82 -10.48 -7.13
CA TRP A 206 16.98 -10.59 -8.58
C TRP A 206 16.61 -9.29 -9.30
N GLY A 207 16.04 -8.30 -8.61
CA GLY A 207 15.54 -7.09 -9.27
C GLY A 207 14.41 -7.33 -10.28
N ALA A 208 13.74 -8.50 -10.25
CA ALA A 208 12.68 -8.87 -11.19
C ALA A 208 11.30 -8.31 -10.79
N LYS A 209 11.04 -8.09 -9.49
CA LYS A 209 9.82 -7.43 -8.99
C LYS A 209 9.97 -5.92 -9.12
N TRP A 210 8.95 -5.18 -9.49
CA TRP A 210 9.04 -3.72 -9.55
C TRP A 210 9.17 -3.11 -8.13
N SER A 211 10.01 -2.09 -7.99
CA SER A 211 10.14 -1.28 -6.78
C SER A 211 10.73 0.07 -7.14
N THR A 212 10.15 1.16 -6.62
CA THR A 212 10.63 2.52 -6.90
C THR A 212 12.10 2.71 -6.54
N LEU A 213 12.62 1.95 -5.55
CA LEU A 213 14.03 1.91 -5.15
C LEU A 213 14.99 1.81 -6.33
N TYR A 214 14.70 0.92 -7.28
CA TYR A 214 15.64 0.56 -8.34
C TYR A 214 15.06 0.61 -9.75
N THR A 215 13.75 0.86 -9.91
CA THR A 215 13.14 1.09 -11.23
C THR A 215 12.87 2.57 -11.50
N GLU A 216 12.36 3.32 -10.52
CA GLU A 216 11.96 4.72 -10.69
C GLU A 216 13.07 5.70 -10.27
N ILE A 217 13.55 5.56 -9.04
CA ILE A 217 14.51 6.48 -8.42
C ILE A 217 15.80 6.60 -9.23
N PRO A 218 16.45 5.50 -9.68
CA PRO A 218 17.67 5.62 -10.48
C PRO A 218 17.43 6.38 -11.79
N LYS A 219 16.32 6.12 -12.48
CA LYS A 219 15.97 6.84 -13.72
C LYS A 219 15.74 8.33 -13.47
N GLY A 220 15.14 8.68 -12.33
CA GLY A 220 15.02 10.07 -11.89
C GLY A 220 16.38 10.71 -11.57
N GLU A 221 17.24 10.02 -10.82
CA GLU A 221 18.59 10.49 -10.46
C GLU A 221 19.48 10.71 -11.71
N GLU A 222 19.34 9.85 -12.73
CA GLU A 222 20.07 9.93 -14.00
C GLU A 222 19.79 11.22 -14.79
N THR A 223 18.62 11.83 -14.62
CA THR A 223 18.29 13.13 -15.23
C THR A 223 19.11 14.29 -14.68
N GLY A 224 19.75 14.11 -13.51
CA GLY A 224 20.38 15.19 -12.76
C GLY A 224 19.38 16.17 -12.13
N LYS A 225 18.10 15.77 -12.01
CA LYS A 225 17.00 16.57 -11.44
C LYS A 225 16.37 15.98 -10.18
N LEU A 226 16.81 14.81 -9.76
CA LEU A 226 16.35 14.15 -8.54
C LEU A 226 17.51 13.92 -7.58
N GLU A 227 17.31 14.32 -6.33
CA GLU A 227 18.15 13.96 -5.19
C GLU A 227 17.31 13.15 -4.18
N VAL A 228 17.75 11.94 -3.83
CA VAL A 228 17.17 11.19 -2.70
C VAL A 228 18.09 11.30 -1.50
N ARG A 229 17.54 11.67 -0.34
CA ARG A 229 18.25 11.76 0.94
C ARG A 229 17.72 10.68 1.89
N PRO A 230 18.37 9.51 1.96
CA PRO A 230 18.06 8.49 2.96
C PRO A 230 18.34 8.99 4.38
N ASN A 231 17.76 8.34 5.39
CA ASN A 231 17.89 8.67 6.80
C ASN A 231 17.52 10.13 7.14
N SER A 232 16.50 10.67 6.46
CA SER A 232 15.94 12.01 6.64
C SER A 232 14.49 11.91 7.11
N HIS A 233 14.28 11.82 8.43
CA HIS A 233 12.95 11.67 9.01
C HIS A 233 12.29 13.04 9.19
N VAL A 234 11.29 13.33 8.37
CA VAL A 234 10.54 14.60 8.45
C VAL A 234 9.69 14.64 9.71
N VAL A 235 9.83 15.72 10.48
CA VAL A 235 9.12 15.93 11.75
C VAL A 235 8.05 17.01 11.65
N LYS A 236 8.19 17.95 10.71
CA LYS A 236 7.26 19.08 10.57
C LYS A 236 7.30 19.70 9.17
N ILE A 237 6.14 20.17 8.70
CA ILE A 237 6.02 21.06 7.54
C ILE A 237 5.68 22.45 8.06
N GLU A 238 6.40 23.46 7.57
CA GLU A 238 6.23 24.86 7.97
C GLU A 238 5.62 25.70 6.84
N HIS A 239 4.98 26.80 7.23
CA HIS A 239 4.28 27.70 6.32
C HIS A 239 4.50 29.17 6.70
N ASP A 240 4.25 30.08 5.76
CA ASP A 240 4.24 31.53 6.02
C ASP A 240 2.89 32.01 6.61
N ASP A 241 2.78 33.30 6.92
CA ASP A 241 1.56 33.88 7.50
C ASP A 241 0.32 33.76 6.59
N SER A 242 0.53 33.63 5.27
CA SER A 242 -0.55 33.39 4.31
C SER A 242 -1.09 31.95 4.40
N GLY A 243 -0.28 31.02 4.94
CA GLY A 243 -0.57 29.59 5.02
C GLY A 243 0.09 28.77 3.91
N LYS A 244 0.90 29.40 3.04
CA LYS A 244 1.66 28.72 1.99
C LYS A 244 2.82 27.95 2.62
N VAL A 245 2.99 26.68 2.28
CA VAL A 245 4.14 25.90 2.81
C VAL A 245 5.45 26.48 2.25
N THR A 246 6.48 26.56 3.10
CA THR A 246 7.77 27.19 2.76
C THR A 246 8.96 26.26 2.92
N ASN A 247 8.92 25.35 3.90
CA ASN A 247 10.01 24.45 4.18
C ASN A 247 9.56 23.19 4.93
N VAL A 248 10.42 22.17 4.90
CA VAL A 248 10.24 20.89 5.56
C VAL A 248 11.38 20.70 6.55
N VAL A 249 11.03 20.43 7.82
CA VAL A 249 11.98 20.19 8.90
C VAL A 249 12.14 18.69 9.11
N TYR A 250 13.37 18.21 9.08
CA TYR A 250 13.68 16.78 9.21
C TYR A 250 14.88 16.53 10.12
N ALA A 251 14.87 15.41 10.82
CA ALA A 251 16.04 14.89 11.52
C ALA A 251 16.90 14.08 10.55
N ASP A 252 18.18 14.43 10.44
CA ASP A 252 19.16 13.68 9.64
C ASP A 252 19.62 12.38 10.34
N LYS A 253 20.57 11.67 9.71
CA LYS A 253 21.11 10.40 10.21
C LYS A 253 21.68 10.48 11.64
N ASP A 254 22.13 11.66 12.06
CA ASP A 254 22.74 11.91 13.37
C ASP A 254 21.69 12.48 14.36
N GLY A 255 20.43 12.59 13.93
CA GLY A 255 19.32 13.13 14.71
C GLY A 255 19.28 14.66 14.76
N LYS A 256 20.14 15.36 14.00
CA LYS A 256 20.17 16.81 13.97
C LYS A 256 19.06 17.33 13.06
N LEU A 257 18.33 18.34 13.53
CA LEU A 257 17.29 18.99 12.73
C LEU A 257 17.91 19.84 11.63
N GLN A 258 17.37 19.65 10.42
CA GLN A 258 17.65 20.38 9.20
C GLN A 258 16.35 20.97 8.67
N SER A 259 16.43 22.05 7.90
CA SER A 259 15.29 22.66 7.21
C SER A 259 15.61 22.74 5.72
N GLN A 260 14.76 22.16 4.88
CA GLN A 260 14.83 22.25 3.42
C GLN A 260 13.71 23.15 2.93
N LYS A 261 14.06 24.29 2.31
CA LYS A 261 13.08 25.13 1.61
C LYS A 261 12.46 24.39 0.43
N ALA A 262 11.23 24.74 0.12
CA ALA A 262 10.45 24.06 -0.90
C ALA A 262 9.51 25.04 -1.61
N ARG A 263 9.38 24.88 -2.93
CA ARG A 263 8.32 25.53 -3.69
C ARG A 263 6.98 24.83 -3.47
N ILE A 264 7.02 23.50 -3.49
CA ILE A 264 5.89 22.58 -3.32
C ILE A 264 6.33 21.47 -2.37
N VAL A 265 5.41 21.02 -1.52
CA VAL A 265 5.60 19.84 -0.67
C VAL A 265 4.60 18.76 -1.05
N CYS A 266 5.08 17.54 -1.25
CA CYS A 266 4.27 16.35 -1.54
C CYS A 266 4.47 15.32 -0.42
N VAL A 267 3.42 15.00 0.33
CA VAL A 267 3.45 14.03 1.43
C VAL A 267 3.16 12.64 0.89
N ALA A 268 4.10 11.71 1.05
CA ALA A 268 4.04 10.33 0.55
C ALA A 268 4.47 9.31 1.63
N GLY A 269 4.11 9.59 2.88
CA GLY A 269 4.44 8.81 4.08
C GLY A 269 3.49 7.65 4.40
N ASN A 270 2.69 7.15 3.44
CA ASN A 270 1.63 6.16 3.62
C ASN A 270 0.48 6.62 4.54
N SER A 271 -0.56 5.78 4.68
CA SER A 271 -1.78 6.12 5.43
C SER A 271 -1.63 6.21 6.94
N ILE A 272 -0.43 6.04 7.48
CA ILE A 272 -0.10 6.26 8.89
C ILE A 272 0.79 7.50 9.04
N GLU A 273 1.94 7.59 8.37
CA GLU A 273 2.85 8.73 8.61
C GLU A 273 2.41 10.02 7.90
N SER A 274 1.68 9.93 6.77
CA SER A 274 1.14 11.13 6.10
C SER A 274 0.15 11.90 6.98
N PRO A 275 -0.95 11.30 7.48
CA PRO A 275 -1.84 12.03 8.39
C PRO A 275 -1.14 12.40 9.71
N ARG A 276 -0.27 11.53 10.24
CA ARG A 276 0.51 11.85 11.45
C ARG A 276 1.34 13.10 11.27
N LEU A 277 2.05 13.24 10.15
CA LEU A 277 2.88 14.41 9.86
C LEU A 277 2.03 15.69 9.73
N LEU A 278 0.88 15.61 9.05
CA LEU A 278 -0.02 16.75 8.89
C LEU A 278 -0.57 17.21 10.25
N LEU A 279 -1.02 16.27 11.10
CA LEU A 279 -1.48 16.56 12.47
C LEU A 279 -0.36 17.15 13.34
N ASN A 280 0.85 16.60 13.24
CA ASN A 280 2.03 17.10 13.96
C ASN A 280 2.56 18.44 13.42
N SER A 281 2.08 18.90 12.27
CA SER A 281 2.42 20.20 11.67
C SER A 281 1.44 21.31 12.06
N ALA A 282 0.75 21.17 13.19
CA ALA A 282 -0.14 22.19 13.73
C ALA A 282 0.59 23.52 14.00
N SER A 283 -0.15 24.61 13.86
CA SER A 283 0.31 25.99 14.06
C SER A 283 -0.82 26.88 14.59
N SER A 284 -0.55 28.15 14.87
CA SER A 284 -1.61 29.10 15.24
C SER A 284 -2.68 29.28 14.15
N LYS A 285 -2.33 29.11 12.88
CA LYS A 285 -3.27 29.19 11.74
C LYS A 285 -3.98 27.87 11.48
N PHE A 286 -3.32 26.75 11.76
CA PHE A 286 -3.84 25.40 11.58
C PHE A 286 -3.76 24.63 12.92
N PRO A 287 -4.62 24.99 13.90
CA PRO A 287 -4.51 24.48 15.27
C PRO A 287 -4.72 22.97 15.38
N ASP A 288 -5.53 22.40 14.48
CA ASP A 288 -5.86 20.98 14.45
C ASP A 288 -5.02 20.17 13.44
N GLY A 289 -3.89 20.74 12.98
CA GLY A 289 -3.02 20.14 11.98
C GLY A 289 -3.14 20.79 10.60
N LEU A 290 -2.07 20.66 9.82
CA LEU A 290 -1.97 21.23 8.48
C LEU A 290 -2.95 20.53 7.52
N ALA A 291 -3.61 21.30 6.65
CA ALA A 291 -4.62 20.81 5.71
C ALA A 291 -5.83 20.08 6.35
N ASN A 292 -6.17 20.40 7.60
CA ASN A 292 -7.22 19.74 8.35
C ASN A 292 -8.46 20.61 8.60
N SER A 293 -8.78 21.60 7.74
CA SER A 293 -9.97 22.45 7.94
C SER A 293 -11.29 21.67 7.94
N SER A 294 -11.32 20.51 7.25
CA SER A 294 -12.45 19.59 7.21
C SER A 294 -12.53 18.65 8.42
N GLY A 295 -11.48 18.58 9.23
CA GLY A 295 -11.36 17.60 10.31
C GLY A 295 -11.25 16.15 9.81
N GLN A 296 -10.87 15.92 8.55
CA GLN A 296 -10.78 14.58 7.95
C GLN A 296 -9.38 13.97 7.96
N VAL A 297 -8.32 14.74 8.27
CA VAL A 297 -6.96 14.20 8.35
C VAL A 297 -6.91 13.10 9.41
N GLY A 298 -6.39 11.94 9.01
CA GLY A 298 -6.31 10.74 9.83
C GLY A 298 -7.57 9.88 9.84
N LYS A 299 -8.74 10.37 9.42
CA LYS A 299 -10.01 9.62 9.50
C LYS A 299 -10.29 8.76 8.27
N ASN A 300 -11.27 7.87 8.36
CA ASN A 300 -11.66 6.94 7.30
C ASN A 300 -10.51 6.01 6.89
N TYR A 301 -9.77 5.51 7.89
CA TYR A 301 -8.74 4.51 7.68
C TYR A 301 -9.36 3.20 7.15
N ILE A 302 -8.81 2.74 6.03
CA ILE A 302 -9.25 1.57 5.24
C ILE A 302 -8.03 0.65 5.08
N ARG A 303 -8.21 -0.67 5.13
CA ARG A 303 -7.10 -1.65 5.09
C ARG A 303 -7.31 -2.88 4.23
N HIS A 304 -8.43 -2.94 3.52
CA HIS A 304 -9.08 -4.14 2.97
C HIS A 304 -9.67 -5.08 4.04
N THR A 305 -10.85 -5.60 3.71
CA THR A 305 -11.41 -6.82 4.28
C THR A 305 -10.45 -7.95 3.97
N THR A 306 -9.78 -8.46 4.99
CA THR A 306 -8.70 -9.45 4.86
C THR A 306 -8.98 -10.69 5.68
N GLY A 307 -8.34 -11.80 5.29
CA GLY A 307 -8.39 -13.11 5.93
C GLY A 307 -7.59 -14.09 5.08
N SER A 308 -7.22 -15.26 5.58
CA SER A 308 -6.63 -16.30 4.71
C SER A 308 -7.31 -17.64 4.91
N VAL A 309 -7.26 -18.48 3.89
CA VAL A 309 -7.61 -19.90 3.98
C VAL A 309 -6.38 -20.71 3.62
N TYR A 310 -6.03 -21.64 4.50
CA TYR A 310 -5.00 -22.64 4.24
C TYR A 310 -5.63 -24.02 4.21
N ALA A 311 -5.00 -24.90 3.45
CA ALA A 311 -5.42 -26.28 3.29
C ALA A 311 -4.22 -27.22 3.38
N ILE A 312 -4.44 -28.44 3.86
CA ILE A 312 -3.46 -29.54 3.90
C ILE A 312 -3.91 -30.62 2.93
N PHE A 313 -2.96 -31.21 2.23
CA PHE A 313 -3.19 -32.30 1.26
C PHE A 313 -2.40 -33.56 1.64
N ASP A 314 -2.80 -34.71 1.08
CA ASP A 314 -2.08 -35.98 1.26
C ASP A 314 -0.70 -36.00 0.59
N LYS A 315 -0.50 -35.17 -0.44
CA LYS A 315 0.75 -35.09 -1.19
C LYS A 315 1.42 -33.73 -0.96
N PRO A 316 2.76 -33.65 -0.95
CA PRO A 316 3.47 -32.40 -0.80
C PRO A 316 3.07 -31.38 -1.88
N VAL A 317 2.81 -30.14 -1.45
CA VAL A 317 2.48 -29.01 -2.34
C VAL A 317 3.68 -28.09 -2.49
N HIS A 318 4.40 -27.83 -1.39
CA HIS A 318 5.51 -26.88 -1.31
C HIS A 318 5.11 -25.46 -1.80
N MET A 319 4.02 -24.90 -1.24
CA MET A 319 3.50 -23.59 -1.66
C MET A 319 4.52 -22.45 -1.68
N TYR A 320 5.56 -22.53 -0.84
CA TYR A 320 6.64 -21.54 -0.71
C TYR A 320 7.60 -21.50 -1.91
N ARG A 321 7.52 -22.44 -2.85
CA ARG A 321 8.33 -22.43 -4.08
C ARG A 321 7.61 -21.61 -5.16
N GLY A 322 8.27 -20.59 -5.71
CA GLY A 322 7.69 -19.71 -6.72
C GLY A 322 7.24 -18.36 -6.18
N THR A 323 6.61 -17.56 -7.04
CA THR A 323 6.12 -16.24 -6.65
C THR A 323 5.00 -16.36 -5.62
N THR A 324 5.10 -15.60 -4.53
CA THR A 324 4.26 -15.71 -3.33
C THR A 324 2.77 -15.54 -3.58
N MET A 325 2.39 -14.61 -4.49
CA MET A 325 0.99 -14.28 -4.77
C MET A 325 0.63 -14.35 -6.27
N ALA A 326 1.37 -15.10 -7.08
CA ALA A 326 1.08 -15.23 -8.50
C ALA A 326 -0.04 -16.24 -8.80
N GLY A 327 -1.27 -15.89 -8.41
CA GLY A 327 -2.47 -16.67 -8.68
C GLY A 327 -3.67 -15.93 -8.14
N ILE A 328 -4.58 -15.51 -9.01
CA ILE A 328 -5.65 -14.57 -8.68
C ILE A 328 -6.96 -15.15 -9.20
N VAL A 329 -8.01 -15.14 -8.38
CA VAL A 329 -9.41 -15.39 -8.78
C VAL A 329 -10.19 -14.10 -8.60
N ARG A 330 -10.80 -13.60 -9.68
CA ARG A 330 -11.51 -12.30 -9.70
C ARG A 330 -13.03 -12.41 -9.80
N ASP A 331 -13.58 -13.61 -9.99
CA ASP A 331 -15.03 -13.81 -10.15
C ASP A 331 -15.86 -13.22 -8.98
N GLU A 332 -15.29 -13.18 -7.77
CA GLU A 332 -15.95 -12.68 -6.57
C GLU A 332 -15.80 -11.16 -6.36
N ALA A 333 -15.01 -10.46 -7.20
CA ALA A 333 -14.73 -9.02 -7.10
C ALA A 333 -15.89 -8.15 -7.60
N LYS A 334 -16.88 -8.75 -8.27
CA LYS A 334 -18.10 -8.06 -8.70
C LYS A 334 -18.91 -7.57 -7.49
N HIS A 335 -19.62 -6.46 -7.67
CA HIS A 335 -20.66 -6.04 -6.74
C HIS A 335 -21.93 -6.89 -6.91
N ASP A 336 -22.24 -7.72 -5.90
CA ASP A 336 -23.43 -8.59 -5.88
C ASP A 336 -24.05 -8.61 -4.46
N PRO A 337 -25.02 -7.71 -4.19
CA PRO A 337 -25.62 -7.58 -2.86
C PRO A 337 -26.48 -8.78 -2.44
N SER A 338 -26.80 -9.70 -3.35
CA SER A 338 -27.53 -10.93 -3.00
C SER A 338 -26.73 -11.84 -2.06
N ARG A 339 -25.40 -11.65 -1.97
CA ARG A 339 -24.50 -12.33 -1.04
C ARG A 339 -24.59 -11.79 0.40
N GLY A 340 -25.36 -10.72 0.63
CA GLY A 340 -25.57 -10.12 1.95
C GLY A 340 -24.56 -9.03 2.35
N PHE A 341 -23.78 -8.52 1.39
CA PHE A 341 -22.82 -7.43 1.57
C PHE A 341 -22.64 -6.64 0.26
N VAL A 342 -22.17 -5.40 0.34
CA VAL A 342 -21.78 -4.56 -0.82
C VAL A 342 -20.28 -4.65 -1.09
N GLY A 343 -19.84 -4.21 -2.27
CA GLY A 343 -18.48 -4.43 -2.76
C GLY A 343 -18.23 -5.89 -3.19
N GLY A 344 -16.95 -6.23 -3.34
CA GLY A 344 -16.46 -7.55 -3.74
C GLY A 344 -15.10 -7.88 -3.12
N TYR A 345 -14.60 -9.07 -3.43
CA TYR A 345 -13.27 -9.52 -2.99
C TYR A 345 -12.62 -10.42 -4.02
N GLU A 346 -11.30 -10.50 -3.96
CA GLU A 346 -10.46 -11.40 -4.74
C GLU A 346 -9.87 -12.49 -3.83
N LEU A 347 -9.55 -13.62 -4.45
CA LEU A 347 -8.81 -14.70 -3.80
C LEU A 347 -7.45 -14.79 -4.47
N GLU A 348 -6.39 -14.46 -3.73
CA GLU A 348 -5.03 -14.44 -4.23
C GLU A 348 -4.23 -15.56 -3.56
N THR A 349 -3.40 -16.32 -4.29
CA THR A 349 -2.47 -17.25 -3.65
C THR A 349 -1.64 -16.52 -2.60
N LEU A 350 -1.30 -17.21 -1.51
CA LEU A 350 -0.40 -16.70 -0.51
C LEU A 350 0.44 -17.84 0.05
N SER A 351 1.75 -17.63 0.12
CA SER A 351 2.67 -18.51 0.82
C SER A 351 3.52 -17.71 1.80
N LEU A 352 3.48 -18.08 3.07
CA LEU A 352 4.45 -17.61 4.06
C LEU A 352 5.53 -18.67 4.24
N GLY A 353 6.77 -18.25 4.51
CA GLY A 353 7.81 -19.16 4.99
C GLY A 353 7.41 -19.78 6.33
N LEU A 354 8.05 -20.89 6.70
CA LEU A 354 7.68 -21.62 7.93
C LEU A 354 7.73 -20.74 9.20
N PRO A 355 8.74 -19.88 9.42
CA PRO A 355 8.77 -18.98 10.57
C PRO A 355 7.57 -18.01 10.64
N PHE A 356 7.22 -17.35 9.54
CA PHE A 356 6.05 -16.47 9.49
C PHE A 356 4.74 -17.24 9.57
N MET A 357 4.66 -18.39 8.90
CA MET A 357 3.48 -19.26 9.00
C MET A 357 3.19 -19.63 10.45
N ALA A 358 4.22 -19.98 11.24
CA ALA A 358 4.05 -20.26 12.66
C ALA A 358 3.52 -19.05 13.46
N ALA A 359 3.98 -17.83 13.16
CA ALA A 359 3.53 -16.61 13.84
C ALA A 359 2.11 -16.19 13.44
N PHE A 360 1.74 -16.32 12.17
CA PHE A 360 0.50 -15.77 11.62
C PHE A 360 -0.63 -16.79 11.45
N LEU A 361 -0.34 -18.10 11.52
CA LEU A 361 -1.36 -19.15 11.46
C LEU A 361 -2.47 -18.93 12.50
N ASN A 362 -2.07 -18.71 13.75
CA ASN A 362 -2.95 -18.29 14.83
C ASN A 362 -2.08 -17.69 15.95
N PRO A 363 -1.94 -16.36 16.04
CA PRO A 363 -1.12 -15.72 17.06
C PRO A 363 -1.50 -16.17 18.48
N GLY A 364 -0.50 -16.61 19.25
CA GLY A 364 -0.70 -17.20 20.59
C GLY A 364 -1.34 -18.60 20.60
N GLY A 365 -1.56 -19.21 19.43
CA GLY A 365 -2.12 -20.55 19.29
C GLY A 365 -1.18 -21.64 19.81
N TRP A 366 -1.77 -22.68 20.39
CA TRP A 366 -1.04 -23.84 20.93
C TRP A 366 -1.87 -25.12 20.77
N GLY A 367 -1.23 -26.28 20.95
CA GLY A 367 -1.87 -27.58 20.99
C GLY A 367 -1.91 -28.30 19.63
N ARG A 368 -2.48 -29.50 19.62
CA ARG A 368 -2.41 -30.43 18.47
C ARG A 368 -2.94 -29.85 17.17
N GLY A 369 -4.04 -29.07 17.21
CA GLY A 369 -4.60 -28.45 16.02
C GLY A 369 -3.64 -27.48 15.32
N PHE A 370 -2.82 -26.76 16.11
CA PHE A 370 -1.79 -25.84 15.62
C PHE A 370 -0.53 -26.59 15.19
N THR A 371 0.02 -27.46 16.05
CA THR A 371 1.27 -28.17 15.75
C THR A 371 1.13 -29.10 14.55
N THR A 372 0.04 -29.85 14.45
CA THR A 372 -0.18 -30.76 13.31
C THR A 372 -0.39 -30.01 12.00
N ALA A 373 -0.88 -28.76 12.02
CA ALA A 373 -0.84 -27.93 10.82
C ALA A 373 0.61 -27.68 10.41
N LEU A 374 1.44 -27.15 11.32
CA LEU A 374 2.85 -26.86 11.02
C LEU A 374 3.68 -28.10 10.65
N ASP A 375 3.40 -29.26 11.24
CA ASP A 375 4.02 -30.54 10.87
C ASP A 375 3.78 -30.91 9.39
N HIS A 376 2.70 -30.39 8.80
CA HIS A 376 2.32 -30.60 7.40
C HIS A 376 2.54 -29.35 6.54
N TYR A 377 3.42 -28.43 6.96
CA TYR A 377 3.69 -27.18 6.23
C TYR A 377 4.06 -27.40 4.76
N ASP A 378 4.83 -28.44 4.46
CA ASP A 378 5.23 -28.80 3.10
C ASP A 378 4.09 -29.38 2.24
N HIS A 379 2.97 -29.75 2.87
CA HIS A 379 1.72 -30.19 2.25
C HIS A 379 0.66 -29.08 2.17
N MET A 380 1.01 -27.85 2.55
CA MET A 380 0.07 -26.73 2.56
C MET A 380 -0.09 -26.05 1.20
N ALA A 381 -1.32 -25.64 0.92
CA ALA A 381 -1.67 -24.56 -0.02
C ALA A 381 -2.33 -23.42 0.76
N GLY A 382 -2.23 -22.20 0.24
CA GLY A 382 -2.68 -21.00 0.94
C GLY A 382 -3.18 -19.93 -0.01
N MET A 383 -4.26 -19.26 0.38
CA MET A 383 -4.78 -18.08 -0.29
C MET A 383 -5.12 -16.97 0.71
N TRP A 384 -4.94 -15.74 0.27
CA TRP A 384 -5.36 -14.53 0.94
C TRP A 384 -6.68 -14.04 0.33
N ILE A 385 -7.52 -13.48 1.19
CA ILE A 385 -8.76 -12.80 0.85
C ILE A 385 -8.46 -11.31 0.86
N VAL A 386 -8.80 -10.64 -0.24
CA VAL A 386 -8.57 -9.22 -0.42
C VAL A 386 -9.86 -8.60 -0.91
N GLY A 387 -10.60 -7.92 -0.04
CA GLY A 387 -11.88 -7.32 -0.37
C GLY A 387 -11.99 -5.88 0.10
N GLU A 388 -12.97 -5.17 -0.42
CA GLU A 388 -13.24 -3.80 -0.01
C GLU A 388 -13.77 -3.78 1.44
N ASP A 389 -13.19 -2.95 2.30
CA ASP A 389 -13.74 -2.62 3.62
C ASP A 389 -14.42 -1.25 3.60
N MET A 390 -15.48 -1.13 4.40
CA MET A 390 -16.26 0.09 4.44
C MET A 390 -15.48 1.22 5.14
N PRO A 391 -15.33 2.40 4.51
CA PRO A 391 -14.80 3.57 5.20
C PRO A 391 -15.71 3.88 6.38
N GLN A 392 -15.12 4.08 7.56
CA GLN A 392 -15.84 4.53 8.75
C GLN A 392 -15.11 5.74 9.31
N GLU A 393 -15.83 6.84 9.60
CA GLU A 393 -15.19 8.07 10.08
C GLU A 393 -14.39 7.85 11.37
N GLN A 394 -14.85 6.94 12.23
CA GLN A 394 -14.19 6.58 13.48
C GLN A 394 -12.87 5.82 13.30
N ASN A 395 -12.71 5.06 12.20
CA ASN A 395 -11.49 4.35 11.89
C ASN A 395 -10.45 5.40 11.50
N ALA A 396 -9.40 5.53 12.29
CA ALA A 396 -8.52 6.69 12.17
C ALA A 396 -7.10 6.45 12.69
N VAL A 397 -6.16 7.21 12.14
CA VAL A 397 -4.82 7.43 12.68
C VAL A 397 -4.83 8.74 13.46
N LYS A 398 -4.60 8.64 14.77
CA LYS A 398 -4.60 9.78 15.70
C LYS A 398 -3.20 10.01 16.26
N LEU A 399 -2.96 11.20 16.78
CA LEU A 399 -1.78 11.44 17.61
C LEU A 399 -2.02 10.86 19.01
N HIS A 400 -1.06 10.09 19.51
CA HIS A 400 -1.11 9.57 20.87
C HIS A 400 -0.98 10.72 21.89
N GLY A 401 -1.82 10.72 22.93
CA GLY A 401 -1.90 11.84 23.89
C GLY A 401 -0.66 12.04 24.77
N GLU A 402 0.07 10.96 25.07
CA GLU A 402 1.22 10.99 25.99
C GLU A 402 2.54 10.57 25.33
N MET A 403 2.54 9.40 24.66
CA MET A 403 3.74 8.83 24.02
C MET A 403 4.22 9.64 22.82
N LYS A 404 5.55 9.80 22.75
CA LYS A 404 6.28 10.53 21.72
C LYS A 404 7.39 9.65 21.15
N ASP A 405 7.76 9.91 19.91
CA ASP A 405 8.92 9.29 19.30
C ASP A 405 10.23 9.91 19.83
N LYS A 406 11.35 9.39 19.33
CA LYS A 406 12.69 9.86 19.70
C LYS A 406 12.99 11.31 19.30
N TYR A 407 12.17 11.94 18.45
CA TYR A 407 12.29 13.34 18.05
C TYR A 407 11.32 14.26 18.82
N GLY A 408 10.56 13.70 19.77
CA GLY A 408 9.61 14.45 20.59
C GLY A 408 8.24 14.66 19.95
N MET A 409 7.97 14.02 18.81
CA MET A 409 6.68 14.11 18.12
C MET A 409 5.74 13.01 18.62
N PRO A 410 4.46 13.31 18.92
CA PRO A 410 3.45 12.30 19.20
C PRO A 410 3.49 11.14 18.19
N ILE A 411 3.47 9.90 18.72
CA ILE A 411 3.42 8.68 17.90
C ILE A 411 2.01 8.47 17.35
N PRO A 412 1.83 7.67 16.27
CA PRO A 412 0.48 7.38 15.77
C PRO A 412 -0.19 6.29 16.61
N ASP A 413 -1.47 6.51 16.92
CA ASP A 413 -2.41 5.49 17.38
C ASP A 413 -3.36 5.14 16.24
N VAL A 414 -3.36 3.88 15.81
CA VAL A 414 -4.21 3.38 14.72
C VAL A 414 -5.44 2.72 15.34
N TRP A 415 -6.56 3.44 15.31
CA TRP A 415 -7.85 2.96 15.76
C TRP A 415 -8.63 2.35 14.59
N PHE A 416 -9.09 1.10 14.75
CA PHE A 416 -9.91 0.44 13.73
C PHE A 416 -10.89 -0.57 14.32
N THR A 417 -12.05 -0.71 13.67
CA THR A 417 -12.99 -1.80 13.88
C THR A 417 -13.61 -2.22 12.55
N ASP A 418 -13.89 -3.51 12.40
CA ASP A 418 -14.59 -4.03 11.23
C ASP A 418 -16.03 -3.51 11.18
N HIS A 419 -16.53 -3.24 9.97
CA HIS A 419 -17.95 -2.99 9.73
C HIS A 419 -18.71 -4.32 9.58
N ALA A 420 -20.01 -4.35 9.86
CA ALA A 420 -20.83 -5.55 9.69
C ALA A 420 -20.83 -6.09 8.23
N ASN A 421 -20.68 -5.19 7.26
CA ASN A 421 -20.47 -5.53 5.84
C ASN A 421 -19.19 -6.34 5.64
N ASP A 422 -18.09 -5.89 6.26
CA ASP A 422 -16.76 -6.48 6.12
C ASP A 422 -16.75 -7.89 6.73
N ASP A 423 -17.42 -8.07 7.87
CA ASP A 423 -17.60 -9.38 8.49
C ASP A 423 -18.45 -10.32 7.62
N ALA A 424 -19.55 -9.84 7.04
CA ALA A 424 -20.36 -10.63 6.13
C ALA A 424 -19.57 -11.06 4.88
N MET A 425 -18.83 -10.13 4.27
CA MET A 425 -17.95 -10.38 3.13
C MET A 425 -16.86 -11.39 3.47
N ARG A 426 -16.14 -11.19 4.57
CA ARG A 426 -15.06 -12.09 5.03
C ARG A 426 -15.58 -13.51 5.27
N ASN A 427 -16.75 -13.64 5.90
CA ASN A 427 -17.36 -14.94 6.16
C ASN A 427 -17.79 -15.65 4.88
N HIS A 428 -18.27 -14.92 3.87
CA HIS A 428 -18.53 -15.48 2.55
C HIS A 428 -17.23 -15.94 1.88
N ALA A 429 -16.20 -15.09 1.89
CA ALA A 429 -14.90 -15.40 1.30
C ALA A 429 -14.22 -16.62 1.94
N TYR A 430 -14.30 -16.78 3.27
CA TYR A 430 -13.82 -18.00 3.92
C TYR A 430 -14.52 -19.26 3.40
N LYS A 431 -15.85 -19.21 3.23
CA LYS A 431 -16.62 -20.36 2.69
C LYS A 431 -16.17 -20.71 1.27
N GLN A 432 -16.01 -19.72 0.39
CA GLN A 432 -15.56 -19.96 -0.98
C GLN A 432 -14.13 -20.50 -1.02
N GLY A 433 -13.21 -19.90 -0.26
CA GLY A 433 -11.81 -20.35 -0.21
C GLY A 433 -11.67 -21.78 0.31
N MET A 434 -12.44 -22.16 1.34
CA MET A 434 -12.46 -23.55 1.84
C MET A 434 -13.07 -24.50 0.79
N ALA A 435 -14.19 -24.13 0.17
CA ALA A 435 -14.83 -24.93 -0.87
C ALA A 435 -13.89 -25.21 -2.06
N MET A 436 -13.07 -24.22 -2.46
CA MET A 436 -12.10 -24.41 -3.54
C MET A 436 -11.08 -25.50 -3.22
N TYR A 437 -10.57 -25.53 -1.99
CA TYR A 437 -9.61 -26.55 -1.57
C TYR A 437 -10.27 -27.91 -1.32
N ASP A 438 -11.47 -27.94 -0.73
CA ASP A 438 -12.22 -29.17 -0.51
C ASP A 438 -12.55 -29.87 -1.85
N ALA A 439 -12.89 -29.09 -2.89
CA ALA A 439 -13.20 -29.60 -4.23
C ALA A 439 -12.03 -30.35 -4.90
N VAL A 440 -10.80 -30.17 -4.43
CA VAL A 440 -9.60 -30.83 -4.95
C VAL A 440 -8.91 -31.74 -3.92
N GLY A 441 -9.65 -32.16 -2.90
CA GLY A 441 -9.23 -33.23 -2.00
C GLY A 441 -8.32 -32.76 -0.85
N ALA A 442 -8.48 -31.53 -0.38
CA ALA A 442 -7.87 -31.13 0.89
C ALA A 442 -8.36 -32.06 2.02
N THR A 443 -7.45 -32.54 2.86
CA THR A 443 -7.78 -33.34 4.04
C THR A 443 -8.15 -32.49 5.24
N ARG A 444 -7.77 -31.21 5.20
CA ARG A 444 -8.13 -30.20 6.19
C ARG A 444 -8.09 -28.82 5.54
N THR A 445 -9.14 -28.05 5.72
CA THR A 445 -9.22 -26.63 5.39
C THR A 445 -9.45 -25.83 6.66
N PHE A 446 -8.85 -24.64 6.77
CA PHE A 446 -9.08 -23.77 7.92
C PHE A 446 -8.84 -22.31 7.60
N PRO A 447 -9.71 -21.40 8.08
CA PRO A 447 -9.47 -19.98 8.01
C PRO A 447 -8.42 -19.58 9.05
N THR A 448 -7.61 -18.58 8.72
CA THR A 448 -6.72 -17.90 9.67
C THR A 448 -7.20 -16.47 9.88
N PRO A 449 -7.04 -15.92 11.09
CA PRO A 449 -7.43 -14.55 11.37
C PRO A 449 -6.69 -13.54 10.48
N PRO A 450 -7.25 -12.32 10.34
CA PRO A 450 -6.52 -11.21 9.74
C PRO A 450 -5.30 -10.84 10.59
N TYR A 451 -4.14 -10.68 9.94
CA TYR A 451 -2.92 -10.11 10.51
C TYR A 451 -2.74 -8.65 10.05
N PRO A 452 -1.69 -7.92 10.52
CA PRO A 452 -1.45 -6.54 10.09
C PRO A 452 -1.40 -6.41 8.56
N SER A 453 -2.20 -5.49 8.01
CA SER A 453 -2.29 -5.29 6.56
C SER A 453 -1.11 -4.47 6.03
N THR A 454 -0.77 -4.70 4.77
CA THR A 454 0.15 -3.86 3.98
C THR A 454 -0.61 -2.84 3.14
N HIS A 455 -1.91 -3.06 2.89
CA HIS A 455 -2.81 -2.13 2.22
C HIS A 455 -3.39 -1.20 3.26
N ASN A 456 -2.97 0.07 3.27
CA ASN A 456 -3.41 1.05 4.26
C ASN A 456 -3.80 2.31 3.48
N LEU A 457 -5.04 2.77 3.63
CA LEU A 457 -5.69 3.71 2.72
C LEU A 457 -6.55 4.75 3.46
N GLY A 458 -6.97 5.81 2.75
CA GLY A 458 -8.13 6.66 3.12
C GLY A 458 -7.89 7.83 4.08
N THR A 459 -6.76 7.87 4.80
CA THR A 459 -6.57 8.81 5.91
C THR A 459 -6.35 10.27 5.52
N ASN A 460 -6.18 10.56 4.24
CA ASN A 460 -6.19 11.90 3.67
C ASN A 460 -7.05 11.92 2.39
N ARG A 461 -8.21 11.26 2.44
CA ARG A 461 -9.00 10.90 1.24
C ARG A 461 -9.30 12.06 0.29
N MET A 462 -9.34 11.73 -0.99
CA MET A 462 -9.91 12.57 -2.04
C MET A 462 -11.40 12.82 -1.81
N SER A 463 -11.84 14.04 -2.11
CA SER A 463 -13.24 14.42 -2.14
C SER A 463 -13.51 15.51 -3.17
N GLU A 464 -14.74 15.53 -3.70
CA GLU A 464 -15.21 16.63 -4.56
C GLU A 464 -15.36 17.93 -3.76
N LYS A 465 -15.94 17.83 -2.55
CA LYS A 465 -16.13 18.97 -1.64
C LYS A 465 -15.05 18.99 -0.56
N ALA A 466 -14.54 20.18 -0.27
CA ALA A 466 -13.52 20.38 0.76
C ALA A 466 -13.97 19.92 2.16
N SER A 467 -15.27 19.98 2.49
CA SER A 467 -15.81 19.52 3.78
C SER A 467 -15.71 18.02 4.00
N ASP A 468 -15.59 17.23 2.93
CA ASP A 468 -15.81 15.78 3.00
C ASP A 468 -14.49 14.97 2.97
N GLY A 469 -13.35 15.65 2.72
CA GLY A 469 -12.04 15.02 2.58
C GLY A 469 -10.90 16.02 2.77
N VAL A 470 -9.68 15.61 2.42
CA VAL A 470 -8.45 16.40 2.65
C VAL A 470 -7.91 16.99 1.35
N VAL A 471 -8.01 16.22 0.27
CA VAL A 471 -7.45 16.58 -1.03
C VAL A 471 -8.51 16.55 -2.13
N ASN A 472 -8.29 17.35 -3.17
CA ASN A 472 -9.10 17.31 -4.38
C ASN A 472 -8.67 16.15 -5.30
N LYS A 473 -9.29 16.04 -6.47
CA LYS A 473 -9.04 14.97 -7.45
C LYS A 473 -7.59 14.86 -7.98
N PHE A 474 -6.71 15.81 -7.70
CA PHE A 474 -5.29 15.77 -8.09
C PHE A 474 -4.36 15.41 -6.91
N GLY A 475 -4.93 15.08 -5.75
CA GLY A 475 -4.17 14.91 -4.51
C GLY A 475 -3.64 16.24 -3.94
N GLN A 476 -4.09 17.38 -4.44
CA GLN A 476 -3.77 18.70 -3.90
C GLN A 476 -4.66 18.98 -2.69
N THR A 477 -4.12 19.47 -1.58
CA THR A 477 -4.96 19.80 -0.42
C THR A 477 -5.96 20.90 -0.76
N HIS A 478 -7.18 20.80 -0.21
CA HIS A 478 -8.19 21.86 -0.38
C HIS A 478 -7.76 23.18 0.28
N ASP A 479 -6.99 23.10 1.36
CA ASP A 479 -6.58 24.25 2.18
C ASP A 479 -5.37 24.99 1.61
N ILE A 480 -4.37 24.27 1.08
CA ILE A 480 -3.04 24.81 0.78
C ILE A 480 -2.60 24.42 -0.64
N LYS A 481 -2.52 25.41 -1.52
CA LYS A 481 -2.31 25.20 -2.96
C LYS A 481 -1.00 24.49 -3.31
N ASN A 482 0.08 24.69 -2.55
CA ASN A 482 1.38 24.08 -2.82
C ASN A 482 1.69 22.88 -1.90
N LEU A 483 0.65 22.26 -1.33
CA LEU A 483 0.75 21.02 -0.55
C LEU A 483 -0.08 19.92 -1.21
N PHE A 484 0.53 18.76 -1.40
CA PHE A 484 -0.06 17.59 -2.05
C PHE A 484 0.10 16.34 -1.18
N VAL A 485 -0.78 15.37 -1.37
CA VAL A 485 -0.67 14.00 -0.87
C VAL A 485 -0.51 13.07 -2.05
N SER A 486 0.43 12.14 -1.95
CA SER A 486 0.95 11.36 -3.08
C SER A 486 1.06 9.88 -2.75
N ASP A 487 0.25 9.35 -1.82
CA ASP A 487 0.26 7.94 -1.43
C ASP A 487 -1.17 7.39 -1.27
N GLY A 488 -1.30 6.16 -0.73
CA GLY A 488 -2.59 5.49 -0.53
C GLY A 488 -3.56 6.21 0.41
N SER A 489 -3.10 7.18 1.21
CA SER A 489 -3.98 7.93 2.12
C SER A 489 -5.01 8.76 1.36
N GLN A 490 -4.74 9.09 0.09
CA GLN A 490 -5.67 9.88 -0.74
C GLN A 490 -6.84 9.09 -1.32
N PHE A 491 -6.94 7.77 -1.08
CA PHE A 491 -8.02 6.96 -1.62
C PHE A 491 -9.37 7.38 -1.04
N THR A 492 -10.42 7.51 -1.87
CA THR A 492 -11.77 7.80 -1.38
C THR A 492 -12.43 6.56 -0.77
N THR A 493 -12.27 5.40 -1.44
CA THR A 493 -12.65 4.05 -0.97
C THR A 493 -11.55 3.05 -1.35
N GLY A 494 -11.63 1.81 -0.85
CA GLY A 494 -10.57 0.81 -1.07
C GLY A 494 -10.63 0.11 -2.43
N GLY A 495 -11.82 -0.28 -2.88
CA GLY A 495 -11.99 -1.31 -3.90
C GLY A 495 -11.53 -2.70 -3.43
N ALA A 496 -11.64 -3.69 -4.32
CA ALA A 496 -11.15 -5.05 -4.05
C ALA A 496 -9.67 -5.24 -4.43
N GLU A 497 -9.13 -4.40 -5.31
CA GLU A 497 -7.81 -4.57 -5.93
C GLU A 497 -6.65 -4.03 -5.08
N ASN A 498 -5.50 -4.71 -5.10
CA ASN A 498 -4.30 -4.23 -4.39
C ASN A 498 -3.93 -2.80 -4.86
N PRO A 499 -3.71 -1.85 -3.94
CA PRO A 499 -3.81 -0.42 -4.25
C PRO A 499 -2.60 0.16 -5.00
N THR A 500 -1.50 -0.59 -5.12
CA THR A 500 -0.22 -0.02 -5.59
C THR A 500 -0.29 0.48 -7.02
N LEU A 501 -0.96 -0.25 -7.92
CA LEU A 501 -1.11 0.20 -9.31
C LEU A 501 -1.85 1.55 -9.37
N THR A 502 -2.95 1.67 -8.63
CA THR A 502 -3.73 2.92 -8.53
C THR A 502 -2.91 4.06 -7.90
N ILE A 503 -2.09 3.79 -6.87
CA ILE A 503 -1.17 4.79 -6.29
C ILE A 503 -0.19 5.31 -7.34
N VAL A 504 0.42 4.42 -8.15
CA VAL A 504 1.34 4.80 -9.22
C VAL A 504 0.62 5.59 -10.32
N THR A 505 -0.57 5.14 -10.74
CA THR A 505 -1.45 5.84 -11.69
C THR A 505 -1.75 7.27 -11.24
N LEU A 506 -2.12 7.46 -9.96
CA LEU A 506 -2.41 8.77 -9.39
C LEU A 506 -1.14 9.65 -9.32
N ALA A 507 0.02 9.08 -8.98
CA ALA A 507 1.28 9.81 -8.94
C ALA A 507 1.72 10.32 -10.32
N ILE A 508 1.60 9.51 -11.38
CA ILE A 508 1.87 9.94 -12.76
C ILE A 508 0.95 11.09 -13.15
N ARG A 509 -0.35 10.97 -12.85
CA ARG A 509 -1.34 12.02 -13.13
C ARG A 509 -1.08 13.31 -12.34
N GLN A 510 -0.68 13.18 -11.07
CA GLN A 510 -0.33 14.30 -10.22
C GLN A 510 0.92 15.03 -10.72
N ALA A 511 1.92 14.31 -11.24
CA ALA A 511 3.10 14.92 -11.84
C ALA A 511 2.75 15.81 -13.04
N ASP A 512 1.87 15.33 -13.93
CA ASP A 512 1.37 16.09 -15.08
C ASP A 512 0.65 17.37 -14.63
N HIS A 513 -0.17 17.27 -13.57
CA HIS A 513 -0.85 18.43 -13.00
C HIS A 513 0.13 19.44 -12.39
N ILE A 514 1.05 19.00 -11.53
CA ILE A 514 2.06 19.87 -10.89
C ILE A 514 2.89 20.60 -11.95
N ALA A 515 3.40 19.87 -12.95
CA ALA A 515 4.21 20.47 -14.01
C ALA A 515 3.42 21.54 -14.80
N LYS A 516 2.14 21.27 -15.11
CA LYS A 516 1.25 22.22 -15.78
C LYS A 516 1.02 23.47 -14.93
N GLU A 517 0.68 23.32 -13.66
CA GLU A 517 0.39 24.45 -12.77
C GLU A 517 1.64 25.28 -12.47
N MET A 518 2.82 24.64 -12.34
CA MET A 518 4.11 25.34 -12.20
C MET A 518 4.46 26.15 -13.45
N ALA A 519 4.25 25.59 -14.65
CA ALA A 519 4.48 26.29 -15.91
C ALA A 519 3.52 27.47 -16.08
N ALA A 520 2.27 27.33 -15.64
CA ALA A 520 1.27 28.40 -15.59
C ALA A 520 1.51 29.42 -14.47
N LYS A 521 2.44 29.14 -13.53
CA LYS A 521 2.73 29.95 -12.33
C LYS A 521 1.54 30.07 -11.37
N ASN A 522 0.67 29.06 -11.35
CA ASN A 522 -0.43 28.97 -10.38
C ASN A 522 0.04 28.46 -9.01
N ILE A 523 1.16 27.71 -8.98
CA ILE A 523 1.84 27.19 -7.79
C ILE A 523 3.36 27.39 -7.87
#